data_AF-A0A9D7H066-F1
#
_entry.id   AF-A0A9D7H066-F1
#
_cell.length_a   1.000
_cell.length_b   1.000
_cell.length_c   1.000
_cell.angle_alpha   90.00
_cell.angle_beta   90.00
_cell.angle_gamma   90.00
#
_symmetry.space_group_name_H-M   'P 1'
#
loop_
_entity.id
_entity.type
_entity.pdbx_description
1 polymer ?
#
loop_
_entity_poly.entity_id
_entity_poly.type
_entity_poly.pdbx_seq_one_letter_code
_entity_poly.pdbx_strand_id
1 'polypeptide(L)'
;MKELARYLLQNMYLDFQGDITLEKVRQFLREDDTRESKQLLAKLIEDKGVNELLITLADVLKDHLASGVNDQVVKEQLQLYSES
;
A
#
# COMPACT_ATOMS: atom_id res chain seq x y z
N MET A 1 -17.38 -20.25 -2.48
CA MET A 1 -16.58 -19.37 -3.37
C MET A 1 -16.89 -17.90 -3.15
N LYS A 2 -18.13 -17.40 -3.36
CA LYS A 2 -18.45 -15.97 -3.19
C LYS A 2 -18.16 -15.42 -1.78
N GLU A 3 -18.73 -16.05 -0.74
CA GLU A 3 -18.50 -15.61 0.65
C GLU A 3 -17.03 -15.74 1.08
N LEU A 4 -16.33 -16.76 0.57
CA LEU A 4 -14.89 -16.91 0.80
C LEU A 4 -14.07 -15.79 0.15
N ALA A 5 -14.37 -15.44 -1.11
CA ALA A 5 -13.70 -14.34 -1.81
C ALA A 5 -13.87 -13.01 -1.07
N ARG A 6 -15.10 -12.71 -0.63
CA ARG A 6 -15.40 -11.53 0.18
C ARG A 6 -14.64 -11.51 1.50
N TYR A 7 -14.62 -12.64 2.21
CA TYR A 7 -13.86 -12.77 3.45
C TYR A 7 -12.38 -12.52 3.22
N LEU A 8 -11.78 -13.13 2.20
CA LEU A 8 -10.36 -12.94 1.88
C LEU A 8 -10.03 -11.48 1.52
N LEU A 9 -10.90 -10.81 0.77
CA LEU A 9 -10.76 -9.38 0.43
C LEU A 9 -10.80 -8.49 1.67
N GLN A 10 -11.76 -8.72 2.57
CA GLN A 10 -11.87 -7.93 3.81
C GLN A 10 -10.64 -8.08 4.71
N ASN A 11 -10.07 -9.29 4.75
CA ASN A 11 -8.90 -9.63 5.55
C ASN A 11 -7.57 -9.38 4.83
N MET A 12 -7.59 -8.82 3.62
CA MET A 12 -6.37 -8.47 2.89
C MET A 12 -5.70 -7.27 3.55
N TYR A 13 -4.38 -7.29 3.65
CA TYR A 13 -3.58 -6.14 4.09
C TYR A 13 -2.71 -5.69 2.93
N LEU A 14 -2.66 -4.37 2.71
CA LEU A 14 -1.65 -3.76 1.87
C LEU A 14 -0.43 -3.50 2.76
N ASP A 15 0.73 -3.90 2.29
CA ASP A 15 1.99 -3.64 2.97
C ASP A 15 3.05 -3.21 1.96
N PHE A 16 4.02 -2.43 2.43
CA PHE A 16 5.12 -1.97 1.62
C PHE A 16 6.34 -2.87 1.84
N GLN A 17 6.78 -3.53 0.76
CA GLN A 17 7.87 -4.49 0.86
C GLN A 17 9.24 -3.84 1.02
N GLY A 18 10.06 -4.43 1.88
CA GLY A 18 11.48 -4.10 2.06
C GLY A 18 11.74 -3.05 3.14
N ASP A 19 13.01 -2.69 3.30
CA ASP A 19 13.42 -1.70 4.30
C ASP A 19 13.24 -0.29 3.73
N ILE A 20 12.04 0.27 3.92
CA ILE A 20 11.76 1.67 3.60
C ILE A 20 12.24 2.51 4.77
N THR A 21 13.36 3.19 4.57
CA THR A 21 13.94 4.09 5.57
C THR A 21 13.72 5.54 5.21
N LEU A 22 13.78 6.43 6.21
CA LEU A 22 13.75 7.87 5.99
C LEU A 22 14.88 8.33 5.05
N GLU A 23 16.05 7.72 5.15
CA GLU A 23 17.18 8.03 4.27
C GLU A 23 16.85 7.72 2.81
N LYS A 24 16.28 6.55 2.54
CA LYS A 24 15.91 6.14 1.18
C LYS A 24 14.82 7.04 0.60
N VAL A 25 13.78 7.34 1.38
CA VAL A 25 12.71 8.27 0.95
C VAL A 25 13.28 9.67 0.68
N ARG A 26 14.19 10.15 1.53
CA ARG A 26 14.85 11.45 1.33
C ARG A 26 15.68 11.52 0.04
N GLN A 27 16.32 10.42 -0.38
CA GLN A 27 17.05 10.38 -1.64
C GLN A 27 16.11 10.64 -2.82
N PHE A 28 14.96 9.96 -2.87
CA PHE A 28 13.94 10.20 -3.90
C PHE A 28 13.39 11.64 -3.87
N LEU A 29 13.07 12.17 -2.69
CA LEU A 29 12.51 13.53 -2.57
C LEU A 29 13.52 14.64 -2.89
N ARG A 30 14.83 14.36 -2.87
CA ARG A 30 15.86 15.34 -3.25
C ARG A 30 16.02 15.50 -4.75
N GLU A 31 15.65 14.49 -5.53
CA GLU A 31 15.67 14.54 -6.99
C GLU A 31 14.50 15.37 -7.54
N ASP A 32 13.50 15.66 -6.70
CA ASP A 32 12.31 16.43 -7.05
C ASP A 32 12.20 17.74 -6.23
N ASP A 33 12.63 18.87 -6.82
CA ASP A 33 12.68 20.18 -6.13
C ASP A 33 11.32 20.89 -6.01
N THR A 34 10.22 20.13 -6.00
CA THR A 34 8.86 20.67 -5.87
C THR A 34 8.55 21.11 -4.44
N ARG A 35 7.51 21.93 -4.30
CA ARG A 35 7.04 22.39 -2.98
C ARG A 35 6.48 21.22 -2.18
N GLU A 36 5.78 20.32 -2.84
CA GLU A 36 5.14 19.13 -2.30
C GLU A 36 6.19 18.18 -1.72
N SER A 37 7.27 17.91 -2.46
CA SER A 37 8.37 17.06 -2.00
C SER A 37 9.09 17.63 -0.78
N LYS A 38 9.30 18.96 -0.74
CA LYS A 38 9.85 19.65 0.44
C LYS A 38 8.93 19.56 1.66
N GLN A 39 7.63 19.71 1.46
CA GLN A 39 6.63 19.62 2.54
C GLN A 39 6.57 18.20 3.13
N LEU A 40 6.54 17.18 2.27
CA LEU A 40 6.55 15.79 2.70
C LEU A 40 7.82 15.47 3.49
N LEU A 41 8.99 15.87 2.99
CA LEU A 41 10.26 15.66 3.70
C LEU A 41 10.27 16.32 5.09
N ALA A 42 9.76 17.55 5.19
CA ALA A 42 9.67 18.26 6.48
C ALA A 42 8.79 17.49 7.48
N LYS A 43 7.63 16.99 7.03
CA LYS A 43 6.73 16.18 7.85
C LYS A 43 7.39 14.87 8.32
N LEU A 44 8.11 14.17 7.43
CA LEU A 44 8.79 12.92 7.79
C LEU A 44 9.92 13.13 8.82
N ILE A 45 10.56 14.30 8.80
CA ILE A 45 11.55 14.68 9.81
C ILE A 45 10.86 14.94 11.16
N GLU A 46 9.73 15.64 11.17
CA GLU A 46 8.91 15.90 12.35
C GLU A 46 8.39 14.60 12.99
N ASP A 47 7.88 13.69 12.15
CA ASP A 47 7.36 12.37 12.54
C ASP A 47 8.50 11.38 12.90
N LYS A 48 9.76 11.80 12.79
CA LYS A 48 10.98 11.03 13.10
C LYS A 48 11.07 9.69 12.36
N GLY A 49 10.56 9.62 11.14
CA GLY A 49 10.58 8.39 10.36
C GLY A 49 9.49 8.33 9.31
N VAL A 50 9.32 7.13 8.76
CA VAL A 50 8.35 6.87 7.68
C VAL A 50 7.18 6.00 8.14
N ASN A 51 7.19 5.52 9.38
CA ASN A 51 6.21 4.55 9.86
C ASN A 51 4.77 5.07 9.72
N GLU A 52 4.53 6.30 10.17
CA GLU A 52 3.20 6.92 10.08
C GLU A 52 2.74 7.10 8.63
N LEU A 53 3.66 7.49 7.74
CA LEU A 53 3.39 7.58 6.31
C LEU A 53 2.96 6.23 5.74
N LEU A 54 3.71 5.16 6.04
CA LEU A 54 3.45 3.82 5.50
C LEU A 54 2.12 3.26 6.02
N ILE A 55 1.83 3.42 7.31
CA ILE A 55 0.56 3.01 7.91
C ILE A 55 -0.60 3.76 7.24
N THR A 56 -0.51 5.08 7.15
CA THR A 56 -1.55 5.92 6.56
C THR A 56 -1.81 5.53 5.10
N LEU A 57 -0.74 5.34 4.31
CA LEU A 57 -0.88 4.94 2.92
C LEU A 57 -1.46 3.54 2.78
N ALA A 58 -1.03 2.58 3.61
CA ALA A 58 -1.56 1.21 3.59
C ALA A 58 -3.07 1.20 3.86
N ASP A 59 -3.52 1.97 4.85
CA ASP A 59 -4.93 2.08 5.22
C ASP A 59 -5.76 2.71 4.10
N VAL A 60 -5.31 3.85 3.56
CA VAL A 60 -6.09 4.58 2.54
C VAL A 60 -6.06 3.86 1.19
N LEU A 61 -4.91 3.34 0.77
CA LEU A 61 -4.77 2.70 -0.54
C LEU A 61 -5.45 1.31 -0.60
N LYS A 62 -5.65 0.63 0.54
CA LYS A 62 -6.38 -0.64 0.60
C LYS A 62 -7.79 -0.51 0.00
N ASP A 63 -8.51 0.57 0.28
CA ASP A 63 -9.84 0.78 -0.28
C ASP A 63 -9.80 0.98 -1.81
N HIS A 64 -8.75 1.60 -2.31
CA HIS A 64 -8.54 1.78 -3.75
C HIS A 64 -8.18 0.47 -4.46
N LEU A 65 -7.57 -0.50 -3.78
CA LEU A 65 -7.32 -1.84 -4.36
C LEU A 65 -8.60 -2.54 -4.79
N ALA A 66 -9.73 -2.28 -4.13
CA ALA A 66 -11.02 -2.88 -4.48
C ALA A 66 -11.47 -2.57 -5.91
N SER A 67 -10.91 -1.54 -6.56
CA SER A 67 -11.13 -1.26 -7.98
C SER A 67 -10.55 -2.32 -8.91
N GLY A 68 -9.41 -2.92 -8.55
CA GLY A 68 -8.71 -3.93 -9.36
C GLY A 68 -8.74 -5.35 -8.78
N VAL A 69 -8.73 -5.47 -7.44
CA VAL A 69 -8.79 -6.74 -6.71
C VAL A 69 -10.15 -6.81 -6.02
N ASN A 70 -11.13 -7.39 -6.72
CA ASN A 70 -12.52 -7.49 -6.27
C ASN A 70 -13.03 -8.94 -6.22
N ASP A 71 -14.27 -9.12 -5.79
CA ASP A 71 -14.90 -10.45 -5.61
C ASP A 71 -14.72 -11.37 -6.83
N GLN A 72 -14.81 -10.80 -8.04
CA GLN A 72 -14.69 -11.55 -9.29
C GLN A 72 -13.25 -12.03 -9.49
N VAL A 73 -12.27 -11.13 -9.36
CA VAL A 73 -10.84 -11.46 -9.53
C VAL A 73 -10.41 -12.51 -8.52
N VAL A 74 -10.78 -12.36 -7.25
CA VAL A 74 -10.42 -13.35 -6.21
C VAL A 74 -11.06 -14.71 -6.50
N LYS A 75 -12.31 -14.73 -6.96
CA LYS A 75 -12.96 -15.98 -7.35
C LYS A 75 -12.24 -16.67 -8.51
N GLU A 76 -11.82 -15.93 -9.53
CA GLU A 76 -11.06 -16.46 -10.67
C GLU A 76 -9.73 -17.05 -10.23
N GLN A 77 -8.97 -16.34 -9.38
CA GLN A 77 -7.71 -16.86 -8.85
C GLN A 77 -7.90 -18.13 -8.00
N LEU A 78 -8.97 -18.21 -7.20
CA LEU A 78 -9.30 -19.41 -6.44
C LEU A 78 -9.64 -20.60 -7.36
N GLN A 79 -10.28 -20.36 -8.51
CA GLN A 79 -10.56 -21.41 -9.49
C GLN A 79 -9.27 -21.91 -10.14
N LEU A 80 -8.41 -20.99 -10.60
CA LEU A 80 -7.11 -21.34 -11.19
C LEU A 80 -6.25 -22.16 -10.21
N TYR A 81 -6.20 -21.76 -8.94
CA TYR A 81 -5.49 -22.51 -7.89
C TYR A 81 -6.07 -23.91 -7.66
N SER A 82 -7.40 -24.08 -7.78
CA SER A 82 -8.02 -25.40 -7.61
C SER A 82 -7.78 -26.35 -8.78
N GLU A 83 -7.40 -25.81 -9.94
CA GLU A 83 -7.15 -26.55 -11.18
C GLU A 83 -5.65 -26.85 -11.41
N SER A 84 -4.76 -26.22 -10.63
CA SER A 84 -3.30 -26.43 -10.65
C SER A 84 -2.85 -27.56 -9.74
#